data_AF-A0A3D9JPQ5-F1
#
_entry.id   AF-A0A3D9JPQ5-F1
#
_cell.length_a   1.000
_cell.length_b   1.000
_cell.length_c   1.000
_cell.angle_alpha   90.00
_cell.angle_beta   90.00
_cell.angle_gamma   90.00
#
_symmetry.space_group_name_H-M   'P 1'
#
loop_
_entity.id
_entity.type
_entity.pdbx_description
1 polymer ?
#
loop_
_entity_poly.entity_id
_entity_poly.type
_entity_poly.pdbx_seq_one_letter_code
_entity_poly.pdbx_strand_id
1 'polypeptide(L)'
;MKVRKWLPQIIIASSYSVIALLFFSSLGMIGVLLINKGDMSRAEAGKLFRELHYLMPFYQAPLSIPVFLVFGGLLFCLVSWLFTTRVQTTNKGVGRRAFFFLFAWFTATLLFTSVAAAWMKPISYDRLMNVDKWVTEPRYREYLHPGSLRMLGGLMMMLPFIAFMKLWAHLLHEYRSDPLVKEWFATYQFQSRFLGRFGDEKANETPDITLAKDAETGAPVVLSGESRQLGTGLIGPPGSGKTALKIIVGFKQDMRHMIKAINAFPGLIKKHGLNSENFHKAWAKYLIGSIVIEPAKDLCDKAYKEALESGIPKELITYLDPSDPDTPGFNSMVGPVEQVAEMIAQVLDSISETTDEFFKQSCRVVVKMYVYLLKFLHKNECTLPDLDEMYQDPTHTFSLVEDLEDLIPTDEVIRLMPKDKRIYWMLARRTVQWFYNDGLEVATDRSGQTIKHASGRHKGRPVIKDKQFEFTRQTRNLLSGNCASDCVATNVANLYFRPSAERSKNGLVK
;
A
#
# COMPACT_ATOMS: atom_id res chain seq x y z
N MET A 1 -2.69 -6.08 19.46
CA MET A 1 -3.22 -6.03 18.07
C MET A 1 -4.69 -6.47 17.94
N LYS A 2 -5.15 -7.54 18.62
CA LYS A 2 -6.56 -8.02 18.51
C LYS A 2 -7.63 -7.03 19.01
N VAL A 3 -7.36 -6.25 20.07
CA VAL A 3 -8.31 -5.26 20.63
C VAL A 3 -8.70 -4.17 19.62
N ARG A 4 -7.78 -3.80 18.72
CA ARG A 4 -8.00 -2.73 17.72
C ARG A 4 -9.00 -3.11 16.62
N LYS A 5 -9.18 -4.41 16.33
CA LYS A 5 -10.14 -4.88 15.31
C LYS A 5 -11.60 -4.85 15.81
N TRP A 6 -11.82 -5.11 17.10
CA TRP A 6 -13.17 -5.18 17.67
C TRP A 6 -13.70 -3.83 18.19
N LEU A 7 -12.80 -2.89 18.51
CA LEU A 7 -13.18 -1.59 19.05
C LEU A 7 -14.23 -0.82 18.20
N PRO A 8 -14.12 -0.74 16.85
CA PRO A 8 -15.16 -0.11 16.03
C PRO A 8 -16.53 -0.78 16.17
N GLN A 9 -16.56 -2.11 16.24
CA GLN A 9 -17.79 -2.89 16.36
C GLN A 9 -18.43 -2.72 17.75
N ILE A 10 -17.61 -2.68 18.81
CA ILE A 10 -18.08 -2.44 20.18
C ILE A 10 -18.68 -1.05 20.31
N ILE A 11 -18.04 -0.03 19.73
CA ILE A 11 -18.55 1.35 19.75
C ILE A 11 -19.91 1.42 19.02
N ILE A 12 -20.04 0.80 17.85
CA ILE A 12 -21.31 0.75 17.12
C ILE A 12 -22.39 0.00 17.89
N ALA A 13 -22.06 -1.16 18.45
CA ALA A 13 -23.01 -1.94 19.24
C ALA A 13 -23.52 -1.11 20.43
N SER A 14 -22.60 -0.49 21.17
CA SER A 14 -22.92 0.37 22.31
C SER A 14 -23.75 1.58 21.90
N SER A 15 -23.39 2.24 20.80
CA SER A 15 -24.11 3.43 20.33
C SER A 15 -25.53 3.09 19.87
N TYR A 16 -25.71 2.00 19.12
CA TYR A 16 -27.02 1.57 18.66
C TYR A 16 -27.88 0.95 19.77
N SER A 17 -27.27 0.39 20.82
CA SER A 17 -27.99 0.05 22.06
C SER A 17 -28.55 1.30 22.74
N VAL A 18 -27.76 2.38 22.84
CA VAL A 18 -28.25 3.66 23.38
C VAL A 18 -29.35 4.25 22.49
N ILE A 19 -29.21 4.22 21.16
CA ILE A 19 -30.26 4.65 20.23
C ILE A 19 -31.53 3.83 20.43
N ALA A 20 -31.44 2.51 20.60
CA ALA A 20 -32.62 1.67 20.86
C ALA A 20 -33.32 2.05 22.18
N LEU A 21 -32.56 2.36 23.23
CA LEU A 21 -33.12 2.83 24.51
C LEU A 21 -33.77 4.23 24.37
N LEU A 22 -33.16 5.13 23.59
CA LEU A 22 -33.75 6.43 23.24
C LEU A 22 -35.04 6.27 22.43
N PHE A 23 -35.08 5.31 21.50
CA PHE A 23 -36.24 4.98 20.69
C PHE A 23 -37.43 4.57 21.57
N PHE A 24 -37.25 3.57 22.44
CA PHE A 24 -38.31 3.12 23.34
C PHE A 24 -38.73 4.21 24.33
N SER A 25 -37.76 4.98 24.87
CA SER A 25 -38.06 6.10 25.76
C SER A 25 -38.93 7.16 25.06
N SER A 26 -38.60 7.51 23.80
CA SER A 26 -39.33 8.49 23.00
C SER A 26 -40.74 7.99 22.63
N LEU A 27 -40.86 6.70 22.31
CA LEU A 27 -42.15 6.08 22.05
C LEU A 27 -43.07 6.13 23.29
N GLY A 28 -42.52 5.84 24.47
CA GLY A 28 -43.23 5.96 25.74
C GLY A 28 -43.68 7.41 26.02
N MET A 29 -42.81 8.39 25.76
CA MET A 29 -43.12 9.82 25.93
C MET A 29 -44.29 10.26 25.03
N ILE A 30 -44.29 9.86 23.76
CA ILE A 30 -45.41 10.12 22.84
C ILE A 30 -46.68 9.41 23.30
N GLY A 31 -46.59 8.13 23.69
CA GLY A 31 -47.74 7.37 24.17
C GLY A 31 -48.43 8.01 25.37
N VAL A 32 -47.66 8.55 26.32
CA VAL A 32 -48.16 9.25 27.50
C VAL A 32 -48.79 10.61 27.15
N LEU A 33 -48.23 11.33 26.19
CA LEU A 33 -48.84 12.57 25.68
C LEU A 33 -50.21 12.31 25.03
N LEU A 34 -50.34 11.23 24.25
CA LEU A 34 -51.59 10.90 23.55
C LEU A 34 -52.75 10.55 24.50
N ILE A 35 -52.45 10.00 25.68
CA ILE A 35 -53.45 9.75 26.72
C ILE A 35 -53.64 10.94 27.68
N ASN A 36 -53.09 12.11 27.33
CA ASN A 36 -53.16 13.34 28.11
C ASN A 36 -52.62 13.21 29.55
N LYS A 37 -51.50 12.50 29.72
CA LYS A 37 -50.82 12.36 31.02
C LYS A 37 -49.37 12.84 30.96
N GLY A 38 -49.10 13.95 30.26
CA GLY A 38 -47.75 14.44 29.96
C GLY A 38 -46.84 14.76 31.14
N ASP A 39 -47.36 14.79 32.38
CA ASP A 39 -46.59 14.97 33.62
C ASP A 39 -46.22 13.65 34.30
N MET A 40 -46.61 12.52 33.71
CA MET A 40 -46.39 11.19 34.29
C MET A 40 -44.90 10.92 34.50
N SER A 41 -44.55 10.56 35.73
CA SER A 41 -43.19 10.17 36.08
C SER A 41 -42.82 8.83 35.42
N ARG A 42 -41.52 8.53 35.34
CA ARG A 42 -41.03 7.25 34.80
C ARG A 42 -41.60 6.04 35.53
N ALA A 43 -41.79 6.12 36.85
CA ALA A 43 -42.35 5.02 37.65
C ALA A 43 -43.82 4.76 37.29
N GLU A 44 -44.60 5.81 37.06
CA GLU A 44 -46.00 5.70 36.65
C GLU A 44 -46.12 5.23 35.20
N ALA A 45 -45.26 5.73 34.30
CA ALA A 45 -45.17 5.24 32.93
C ALA A 45 -44.77 3.75 32.91
N GLY A 46 -43.90 3.32 33.83
CA GLY A 46 -43.53 1.91 33.97
C GLY A 46 -44.71 0.99 34.31
N LYS A 47 -45.66 1.47 35.13
CA LYS A 47 -46.91 0.74 35.41
C LYS A 47 -47.80 0.63 34.17
N LEU A 48 -47.80 1.66 33.32
CA LEU A 48 -48.58 1.69 32.08
C LEU A 48 -48.01 0.74 31.02
N PHE A 49 -46.68 0.71 30.86
CA PHE A 49 -46.02 -0.06 29.79
C PHE A 49 -45.48 -1.42 30.22
N ARG A 50 -45.76 -1.86 31.47
CA ARG A 50 -45.38 -3.15 32.08
C ARG A 50 -43.99 -3.65 31.65
N GLU A 51 -43.90 -4.54 30.67
CA GLU A 51 -42.64 -5.18 30.28
C GLU A 51 -41.64 -4.24 29.58
N LEU A 52 -42.08 -3.12 29.01
CA LEU A 52 -41.23 -2.21 28.25
C LEU A 52 -40.49 -1.18 29.12
N HIS A 53 -40.79 -1.07 30.41
CA HIS A 53 -40.24 -0.01 31.27
C HIS A 53 -38.71 -0.09 31.47
N TYR A 54 -38.14 -1.30 31.40
CA TYR A 54 -36.69 -1.50 31.46
C TYR A 54 -35.97 -0.94 30.23
N LEU A 55 -36.65 -0.88 29.07
CA LEU A 55 -36.11 -0.35 27.81
C LEU A 55 -36.25 1.18 27.71
N MET A 56 -36.82 1.82 28.73
CA MET A 56 -37.06 3.27 28.76
C MET A 56 -36.20 4.01 29.80
N PRO A 57 -34.87 3.83 29.85
CA PRO A 57 -34.03 4.48 30.85
C PRO A 57 -33.94 6.00 30.69
N PHE A 58 -34.17 6.50 29.47
CA PHE A 58 -34.13 7.92 29.14
C PHE A 58 -35.51 8.58 29.14
N TYR A 59 -36.55 7.88 29.60
CA TYR A 59 -37.89 8.45 29.72
C TYR A 59 -37.91 9.58 30.75
N GLN A 60 -38.50 10.70 30.35
CA GLN A 60 -38.83 11.82 31.22
C GLN A 60 -40.26 12.25 30.96
N ALA A 61 -40.89 12.89 31.95
CA ALA A 61 -42.23 13.43 31.79
C ALA A 61 -42.21 14.43 30.61
N PRO A 62 -42.97 14.19 29.52
CA PRO A 62 -42.85 14.94 28.28
C PRO A 62 -42.94 16.46 28.41
N LEU A 63 -43.73 16.96 29.36
CA LEU A 63 -43.91 18.39 29.60
C LEU A 63 -42.74 19.06 30.32
N SER A 64 -41.78 18.27 30.82
CA SER A 64 -40.64 18.74 31.62
C SER A 64 -39.28 18.40 31.01
N ILE A 65 -39.23 17.88 29.78
CA ILE A 65 -37.97 17.44 29.16
C ILE A 65 -37.02 18.63 28.99
N PRO A 66 -35.81 18.59 29.57
CA PRO A 66 -34.77 19.58 29.32
C PRO A 66 -34.32 19.56 27.86
N VAL A 67 -34.29 20.75 27.25
CA VAL A 67 -33.92 20.95 25.85
C VAL A 67 -32.54 20.39 25.50
N PHE A 68 -31.58 20.43 26.42
CA PHE A 68 -30.23 19.91 26.18
C PHE A 68 -30.19 18.39 25.97
N LEU A 69 -31.09 17.61 26.60
CA LEU A 69 -31.16 16.16 26.40
C LEU A 69 -31.68 15.80 25.01
N VAL A 70 -32.56 16.65 24.48
CA VAL A 70 -33.11 16.52 23.12
C VAL A 70 -32.01 16.77 22.11
N PHE A 71 -31.34 17.92 22.19
CA PHE A 71 -30.23 18.23 21.27
C PHE A 71 -29.07 17.24 21.41
N GLY A 72 -28.75 16.82 22.64
CA GLY A 72 -27.75 15.78 22.88
C GLY A 72 -28.13 14.44 22.23
N GLY A 73 -29.39 14.02 22.35
CA GLY A 73 -29.89 12.79 21.71
C GLY A 73 -29.94 12.88 20.18
N LEU A 74 -30.35 14.03 19.62
CA LEU A 74 -30.33 14.26 18.17
C LEU A 74 -28.89 14.22 17.62
N LEU A 75 -27.97 14.92 18.29
CA LEU A 75 -26.55 14.91 17.94
C LEU A 75 -25.97 13.49 18.05
N PHE A 76 -26.35 12.75 19.10
CA PHE A 76 -25.90 11.38 19.29
C PHE A 76 -26.38 10.44 18.16
N CYS A 77 -27.64 10.55 17.74
CA CYS A 77 -28.17 9.80 16.59
C CYS A 77 -27.39 10.13 15.30
N LEU A 78 -27.14 11.42 15.04
CA LEU A 78 -26.40 11.87 13.86
C LEU A 78 -24.96 11.33 13.85
N VAL A 79 -24.21 11.55 14.93
CA VAL A 79 -22.81 11.11 15.06
C VAL A 79 -22.71 9.59 14.98
N SER A 80 -23.63 8.86 15.62
CA SER A 80 -23.66 7.40 15.56
C SER A 80 -23.87 6.90 14.14
N TRP A 81 -24.79 7.49 13.36
CA TRP A 81 -24.98 7.13 11.96
C TRP A 81 -23.74 7.45 11.13
N LEU A 82 -23.16 8.65 11.24
CA LEU A 82 -21.93 9.01 10.54
C LEU A 82 -20.81 8.00 10.81
N PHE A 83 -20.70 7.52 12.04
CA PHE A 83 -19.74 6.50 12.43
C PHE A 83 -19.99 5.14 11.77
N THR A 84 -21.26 4.74 11.56
CA THR A 84 -21.58 3.49 10.83
C THR A 84 -21.15 3.50 9.37
N THR A 85 -21.02 4.67 8.74
CA THR A 85 -20.52 4.77 7.36
C THR A 85 -19.06 4.35 7.24
N ARG A 86 -18.34 4.23 8.36
CA ARG A 86 -16.91 3.91 8.41
C ARG A 86 -16.57 2.46 8.67
N VAL A 87 -17.52 1.68 9.18
CA VAL A 87 -17.27 0.29 9.56
C VAL A 87 -17.87 -0.64 8.51
N GLN A 88 -17.06 -1.54 7.97
CA GLN A 88 -17.48 -2.43 6.88
C GLN A 88 -18.67 -3.31 7.28
N THR A 89 -18.78 -3.77 8.53
CA THR A 89 -19.90 -4.61 8.97
C THR A 89 -21.27 -3.94 8.79
N THR A 90 -21.34 -2.62 9.05
CA THR A 90 -22.53 -1.80 8.90
C THR A 90 -22.70 -1.22 7.50
N ASN A 91 -21.61 -1.13 6.72
CA ASN A 91 -21.57 -0.49 5.41
C ASN A 91 -21.33 -1.45 4.21
N LYS A 92 -21.40 -2.78 4.42
CA LYS A 92 -21.12 -3.77 3.37
C LYS A 92 -22.07 -3.69 2.16
N GLY A 93 -23.24 -3.07 2.32
CA GLY A 93 -24.19 -2.89 1.23
C GLY A 93 -25.25 -1.86 1.57
N VAL A 94 -25.94 -1.39 0.53
CA VAL A 94 -26.93 -0.30 0.61
C VAL A 94 -28.04 -0.63 1.61
N GLY A 95 -28.54 -1.87 1.67
CA GLY A 95 -29.60 -2.27 2.61
C GLY A 95 -29.19 -2.17 4.08
N ARG A 96 -27.94 -2.54 4.42
CA ARG A 96 -27.44 -2.40 5.80
C ARG A 96 -27.25 -0.93 6.16
N ARG A 97 -26.65 -0.15 5.26
CA ARG A 97 -26.49 1.29 5.45
C ARG A 97 -27.85 1.97 5.66
N ALA A 98 -28.85 1.61 4.84
CA ALA A 98 -30.22 2.09 4.97
C ALA A 98 -30.81 1.73 6.33
N PHE A 99 -30.64 0.49 6.81
CA PHE A 99 -31.12 0.10 8.14
C PHE A 99 -30.54 0.98 9.26
N PHE A 100 -29.22 1.14 9.32
CA PHE A 100 -28.56 1.93 10.37
C PHE A 100 -28.91 3.42 10.28
N PHE A 101 -29.02 3.96 9.06
CA PHE A 101 -29.51 5.32 8.81
C PHE A 101 -30.95 5.50 9.28
N LEU A 102 -31.87 4.66 8.79
CA LEU A 102 -33.30 4.76 9.07
C LEU A 102 -33.58 4.61 10.56
N PHE A 103 -32.90 3.69 11.25
CA PHE A 103 -33.10 3.51 12.68
C PHE A 103 -32.66 4.73 13.50
N ALA A 104 -31.48 5.28 13.20
CA ALA A 104 -30.99 6.50 13.86
C ALA A 104 -31.88 7.72 13.55
N TRP A 105 -32.26 7.88 12.28
CA TRP A 105 -33.11 8.98 11.81
C TRP A 105 -34.53 8.94 12.37
N PHE A 106 -35.14 7.75 12.38
CA PHE A 106 -36.48 7.56 12.92
C PHE A 106 -36.50 7.79 14.43
N THR A 107 -35.47 7.32 15.14
CA THR A 107 -35.30 7.61 16.57
C THR A 107 -35.16 9.11 16.84
N ALA A 108 -34.35 9.82 16.05
CA ALA A 108 -34.21 11.27 16.13
C ALA A 108 -35.55 11.98 15.89
N THR A 109 -36.32 11.53 14.90
CA THR A 109 -37.67 12.04 14.61
C THR A 109 -38.60 11.86 15.80
N LEU A 110 -38.64 10.69 16.44
CA LEU A 110 -39.48 10.43 17.61
C LEU A 110 -39.08 11.30 18.81
N LEU A 111 -37.77 11.43 19.06
CA LEU A 111 -37.25 12.27 20.13
C LEU A 111 -37.67 13.74 19.93
N PHE A 112 -37.47 14.28 18.73
CA PHE A 112 -37.91 15.64 18.39
C PHE A 112 -39.43 15.78 18.53
N THR A 113 -40.20 14.82 18.00
CA THR A 113 -41.67 14.82 18.07
C THR A 113 -42.17 14.87 19.50
N SER A 114 -41.57 14.11 20.42
CA SER A 114 -42.00 14.07 21.82
C SER A 114 -41.95 15.45 22.49
N VAL A 115 -40.94 16.27 22.14
CA VAL A 115 -40.74 17.61 22.68
C VAL A 115 -41.59 18.64 21.94
N ALA A 116 -41.65 18.55 20.62
CA ALA A 116 -42.47 19.42 19.81
C ALA A 116 -43.97 19.26 20.17
N ALA A 117 -44.42 18.03 20.42
CA ALA A 117 -45.79 17.75 20.87
C ALA A 117 -46.05 18.34 22.27
N ALA A 118 -45.09 18.30 23.18
CA ALA A 118 -45.18 18.94 24.49
C ALA A 118 -45.32 20.46 24.38
N TRP A 119 -44.56 21.11 23.48
CA TRP A 119 -44.69 22.55 23.19
C TRP A 119 -45.99 22.91 22.48
N MET A 120 -46.48 22.03 21.61
CA MET A 120 -47.75 22.25 20.91
C MET A 120 -48.96 22.13 21.83
N LYS A 121 -48.90 21.25 22.85
CA LYS A 121 -50.02 21.00 23.78
C LYS A 121 -50.72 22.26 24.32
N PRO A 122 -50.02 23.26 24.91
CA PRO A 122 -50.68 24.47 25.42
C PRO A 122 -51.34 25.33 24.34
N ILE A 123 -50.84 25.27 23.10
CA ILE A 123 -51.30 26.12 21.99
C ILE A 123 -52.40 25.41 21.18
N SER A 124 -52.43 24.08 21.16
CA SER A 124 -53.43 23.28 20.44
C SER A 124 -54.41 22.59 21.37
N TYR A 125 -53.98 21.52 22.04
CA TYR A 125 -54.84 20.64 22.84
C TYR A 125 -55.54 21.40 23.98
N ASP A 126 -54.80 22.16 24.78
CA ASP A 126 -55.38 22.86 25.93
C ASP A 126 -56.34 23.97 25.50
N ARG A 127 -56.04 24.68 24.40
CA ARG A 127 -56.96 25.67 23.82
C ARG A 127 -58.25 25.04 23.31
N LEU A 128 -58.15 23.92 22.59
CA LEU A 128 -59.32 23.17 22.09
C LEU A 128 -60.18 22.63 23.23
N MET A 129 -59.57 22.10 24.28
CA MET A 129 -60.29 21.61 25.46
C MET A 129 -60.96 22.73 26.25
N ASN A 130 -60.49 23.98 26.15
CA ASN A 130 -61.16 25.13 26.75
C ASN A 130 -62.42 25.56 25.99
N VAL A 131 -62.57 25.20 24.70
CA VAL A 131 -63.80 25.47 23.93
C VAL A 131 -65.00 24.73 24.53
N ASP A 132 -64.81 23.51 25.03
CA ASP A 132 -65.83 22.73 25.76
C ASP A 132 -66.39 23.50 26.98
N LYS A 133 -65.55 24.32 27.62
CA LYS A 133 -65.93 25.13 28.77
C LYS A 133 -66.60 26.45 28.38
N TRP A 134 -66.32 26.97 27.19
CA TRP A 134 -66.83 28.28 26.72
C TRP A 134 -68.18 28.18 26.02
N VAL A 135 -68.52 27.03 25.44
CA VAL A 135 -69.81 26.83 24.77
C VAL A 135 -70.86 26.34 25.78
N THR A 136 -71.58 27.29 26.37
CA THR A 136 -72.64 27.04 27.37
C THR A 136 -74.04 27.00 26.78
N GLU A 137 -74.23 27.52 25.56
CA GLU A 137 -75.54 27.57 24.90
C GLU A 137 -76.04 26.17 24.47
N PRO A 138 -77.27 25.77 24.84
CA PRO A 138 -77.81 24.43 24.55
C PRO A 138 -77.80 24.06 23.06
N ARG A 139 -78.12 25.04 22.20
CA ARG A 139 -78.18 24.89 20.73
C ARG A 139 -76.86 24.43 20.10
N TYR A 140 -75.73 24.84 20.67
CA TYR A 140 -74.40 24.52 20.12
C TYR A 140 -73.76 23.32 20.83
N ARG A 141 -74.24 22.96 22.01
CA ARG A 141 -73.72 21.84 22.83
C ARG A 141 -74.03 20.47 22.23
N GLU A 142 -75.15 20.34 21.51
CA GLU A 142 -75.54 19.12 20.80
C GLU A 142 -74.53 18.71 19.71
N TYR A 143 -73.76 19.67 19.18
CA TYR A 143 -72.74 19.43 18.15
C TYR A 143 -71.32 19.24 18.72
N LEU A 144 -71.14 19.34 20.04
CA LEU A 144 -69.85 19.35 20.72
C LEU A 144 -69.66 18.07 21.54
N HIS A 145 -68.91 17.12 20.98
CA HIS A 145 -68.53 15.89 21.68
C HIS A 145 -67.11 16.02 22.26
N PRO A 146 -66.93 15.87 23.59
CA PRO A 146 -65.61 15.95 24.23
C PRO A 146 -64.59 14.95 23.70
N GLY A 147 -65.05 13.76 23.28
CA GLY A 147 -64.19 12.75 22.64
C GLY A 147 -63.61 13.24 21.32
N SER A 148 -64.41 13.92 20.49
CA SER A 148 -63.98 14.49 19.21
C SER A 148 -62.99 15.64 19.40
N LEU A 149 -63.17 16.48 20.42
CA LEU A 149 -62.21 17.53 20.78
C LEU A 149 -60.87 16.96 21.24
N ARG A 150 -60.87 15.90 22.05
CA ARG A 150 -59.64 15.21 22.46
C ARG A 150 -58.90 14.60 21.27
N MET A 151 -59.63 13.99 20.34
CA MET A 151 -59.06 13.42 19.12
C MET A 151 -58.45 14.51 18.25
N LEU A 152 -59.17 15.62 18.02
CA LEU A 152 -58.69 16.75 17.23
C LEU A 152 -57.47 17.43 17.88
N GLY A 153 -57.51 17.66 19.19
CA GLY A 153 -56.37 18.20 19.94
C GLY A 153 -55.14 17.29 19.85
N GLY A 154 -55.33 15.98 19.99
CA GLY A 154 -54.26 14.99 19.83
C GLY A 154 -53.65 15.01 18.42
N LEU A 155 -54.48 15.10 17.38
CA LEU A 155 -54.02 15.24 15.99
C LEU A 155 -53.21 16.52 15.79
N MET A 156 -53.64 17.64 16.38
CA MET A 156 -52.92 18.91 16.28
C MET A 156 -51.57 18.88 17.02
N MET A 157 -51.45 18.15 18.14
CA MET A 157 -50.17 17.91 18.80
C MET A 157 -49.20 17.10 17.93
N MET A 158 -49.71 16.26 17.02
CA MET A 158 -48.92 15.43 16.12
C MET A 158 -48.55 16.11 14.79
N LEU A 159 -48.89 17.39 14.59
CA LEU A 159 -48.49 18.14 13.38
C LEU A 159 -46.96 18.12 13.12
N PRO A 160 -46.07 18.26 14.13
CA PRO A 160 -44.63 18.15 13.90
C PRO A 160 -44.21 16.79 13.33
N PHE A 161 -44.85 15.71 13.76
CA PHE A 161 -44.62 14.37 13.23
C PHE A 161 -45.04 14.28 11.75
N ILE A 162 -46.21 14.82 11.40
CA ILE A 162 -46.72 14.84 10.02
C ILE A 162 -45.77 15.63 9.11
N ALA A 163 -45.27 16.78 9.57
CA ALA A 163 -44.29 17.57 8.83
C ALA A 163 -42.98 16.78 8.59
N PHE A 164 -42.49 16.08 9.62
CA PHE A 164 -41.32 15.21 9.49
C PHE A 164 -41.55 14.04 8.53
N MET A 165 -42.74 13.42 8.56
CA MET A 165 -43.09 12.35 7.63
C MET A 165 -43.15 12.85 6.18
N LYS A 166 -43.59 14.09 5.93
CA LYS A 166 -43.54 14.72 4.61
C LYS A 166 -42.10 14.97 4.15
N LEU A 167 -41.24 15.52 5.02
CA LEU A 167 -39.80 15.67 4.73
C LEU A 167 -39.17 14.32 4.38
N TRP A 168 -39.52 13.27 5.14
CA TRP A 168 -39.02 11.93 4.90
C TRP A 168 -39.49 11.35 3.56
N ALA A 169 -40.78 11.50 3.22
CA ALA A 169 -41.30 11.09 1.92
C ALA A 169 -40.59 11.80 0.77
N HIS A 170 -40.27 13.08 0.94
CA HIS A 170 -39.48 13.85 -0.03
C HIS A 170 -38.05 13.33 -0.16
N LEU A 171 -37.33 13.11 0.94
CA LEU A 171 -35.97 12.54 0.91
C LEU A 171 -35.94 11.14 0.27
N LEU A 172 -36.95 10.31 0.54
CA LEU A 172 -37.08 8.99 -0.08
C LEU A 172 -37.37 9.09 -1.57
N HIS A 173 -38.15 10.09 -1.98
CA HIS A 173 -38.40 10.39 -3.39
C HIS A 173 -37.11 10.79 -4.09
N GLU A 174 -36.36 11.76 -3.56
CA GLU A 174 -35.06 12.21 -4.11
C GLU A 174 -34.05 11.06 -4.23
N TYR A 175 -33.95 10.23 -3.19
CA TYR A 175 -33.11 9.04 -3.24
C TYR A 175 -33.55 8.04 -4.33
N ARG A 176 -34.85 7.97 -4.68
CA ARG A 176 -35.34 7.07 -5.72
C ARG A 176 -35.24 7.67 -7.12
N SER A 177 -35.36 8.98 -7.27
CA SER A 177 -35.35 9.70 -8.55
C SER A 177 -33.94 9.95 -9.06
N ASP A 178 -33.00 10.38 -8.20
CA ASP A 178 -31.67 10.82 -8.63
C ASP A 178 -30.61 9.70 -8.50
N PRO A 179 -30.01 9.22 -9.61
CA PRO A 179 -28.91 8.28 -9.59
C PRO A 179 -27.68 8.76 -8.81
N LEU A 180 -27.38 10.08 -8.84
CA LEU A 180 -26.24 10.66 -8.13
C LEU A 180 -26.43 10.55 -6.62
N VAL A 181 -27.64 10.78 -6.12
CA VAL A 181 -27.96 10.61 -4.69
C VAL A 181 -27.85 9.14 -4.28
N LYS A 182 -28.25 8.20 -5.14
CA LYS A 182 -28.07 6.76 -4.88
C LYS A 182 -26.59 6.38 -4.81
N GLU A 183 -25.80 6.83 -5.78
CA GLU A 183 -24.37 6.56 -5.82
C GLU A 183 -23.64 7.20 -4.64
N TRP A 184 -23.96 8.46 -4.34
CA TRP A 184 -23.48 9.15 -3.15
C TRP A 184 -23.85 8.37 -1.89
N PHE A 185 -25.12 7.99 -1.70
CA PHE A 185 -25.52 7.21 -0.53
C PHE A 185 -24.90 5.81 -0.51
N ALA A 186 -24.52 5.22 -1.64
CA ALA A 186 -23.84 3.93 -1.67
C ALA A 186 -22.35 4.03 -1.32
N THR A 187 -21.69 5.12 -1.72
CA THR A 187 -20.23 5.28 -1.63
C THR A 187 -19.79 6.19 -0.48
N TYR A 188 -20.68 7.03 0.04
CA TYR A 188 -20.36 8.04 1.05
C TYR A 188 -19.68 7.42 2.27
N GLN A 189 -18.60 8.05 2.72
CA GLN A 189 -17.94 7.71 3.96
C GLN A 189 -17.60 9.00 4.67
N PHE A 190 -17.95 9.11 5.94
CA PHE A 190 -17.66 10.31 6.71
C PHE A 190 -16.16 10.48 6.92
N GLN A 191 -15.56 11.49 6.29
CA GLN A 191 -14.13 11.77 6.40
C GLN A 191 -13.88 12.92 7.38
N SER A 192 -12.93 12.73 8.29
CA SER A 192 -12.53 13.74 9.26
C SER A 192 -11.09 13.54 9.69
N ARG A 193 -10.41 14.65 10.02
CA ARG A 193 -9.08 14.66 10.63
C ARG A 193 -8.93 13.73 11.83
N PHE A 194 -9.97 13.58 12.66
CA PHE A 194 -9.90 12.77 13.89
C PHE A 194 -10.22 11.29 13.65
N LEU A 195 -10.98 10.97 12.60
CA LEU A 195 -11.43 9.61 12.30
C LEU A 195 -10.54 8.87 11.29
N GLY A 196 -9.51 9.52 10.74
CA GLY A 196 -8.37 8.88 10.07
C GLY A 196 -8.73 7.69 9.17
N ARG A 197 -8.18 6.50 9.48
CA ARG A 197 -8.57 5.18 8.92
C ARG A 197 -9.37 4.33 9.91
N PHE A 198 -10.10 4.97 10.81
CA PHE A 198 -10.96 4.27 11.75
C PHE A 198 -12.03 3.48 10.99
N GLY A 199 -12.21 2.20 11.37
CA GLY A 199 -13.19 1.28 10.76
C GLY A 199 -12.69 0.53 9.51
N ASP A 200 -11.52 0.87 8.99
CA ASP A 200 -10.90 0.17 7.86
C ASP A 200 -10.17 -1.11 8.36
N GLU A 201 -10.73 -2.27 8.05
CA GLU A 201 -10.21 -3.57 8.47
C GLU A 201 -8.85 -3.91 7.84
N LYS A 202 -8.58 -3.38 6.65
CA LYS A 202 -7.32 -3.57 5.92
C LYS A 202 -6.23 -2.57 6.34
N ALA A 203 -6.53 -1.64 7.23
CA ALA A 203 -5.60 -0.58 7.59
C ALA A 203 -4.30 -1.10 8.22
N ASN A 204 -3.18 -0.84 7.55
CA ASN A 204 -1.83 -1.28 7.94
C ASN A 204 -1.66 -2.81 7.96
N GLU A 205 -2.51 -3.56 7.24
CA GLU A 205 -2.27 -4.97 6.96
C GLU A 205 -1.07 -5.15 6.01
N THR A 206 -0.92 -4.23 5.07
CA THR A 206 0.24 -4.08 4.17
C THR A 206 0.99 -2.76 4.47
N PRO A 207 2.14 -2.50 3.83
CA PRO A 207 2.96 -1.29 4.05
C PRO A 207 2.30 -0.01 3.49
N ASP A 208 1.20 0.41 4.09
CA ASP A 208 0.46 1.61 3.70
C ASP A 208 1.22 2.88 4.09
N ILE A 209 1.21 3.91 3.25
CA ILE A 209 1.82 5.21 3.55
C ILE A 209 0.81 6.34 3.41
N THR A 210 0.88 7.32 4.30
CA THR A 210 0.11 8.57 4.21
C THR A 210 0.90 9.57 3.37
N LEU A 211 0.35 9.97 2.23
CA LEU A 211 0.97 10.90 1.30
C LEU A 211 0.69 12.37 1.65
N ALA A 212 -0.51 12.64 2.18
CA ALA A 212 -1.00 13.98 2.44
C ALA A 212 -2.18 13.95 3.41
N LYS A 213 -2.71 15.13 3.71
CA LYS A 213 -4.07 15.29 4.20
C LYS A 213 -4.90 15.94 3.10
N ASP A 214 -6.14 15.51 3.00
CA ASP A 214 -7.16 16.14 2.18
C ASP A 214 -7.38 17.58 2.64
N ALA A 215 -7.48 18.51 1.70
CA ALA A 215 -7.50 19.94 2.02
C ALA A 215 -8.82 20.38 2.68
N GLU A 216 -9.93 19.75 2.32
CA GLU A 216 -11.26 20.13 2.80
C GLU A 216 -11.60 19.42 4.11
N THR A 217 -11.38 18.11 4.17
CA THR A 217 -11.79 17.27 5.30
C THR A 217 -10.69 17.09 6.36
N GLY A 218 -9.43 17.37 5.99
CA GLY A 218 -8.26 17.09 6.81
C GLY A 218 -7.97 15.60 7.01
N ALA A 219 -8.69 14.71 6.31
CA ALA A 219 -8.51 13.27 6.39
C ALA A 219 -7.19 12.83 5.73
N PRO A 220 -6.54 11.76 6.21
CA PRO A 220 -5.29 11.29 5.62
C PRO A 220 -5.54 10.68 4.23
N VAL A 221 -4.78 11.14 3.23
CA VAL A 221 -4.70 10.53 1.91
C VAL A 221 -3.65 9.43 1.95
N VAL A 222 -4.08 8.20 1.71
CA VAL A 222 -3.28 7.00 1.96
C VAL A 222 -3.08 6.24 0.66
N LEU A 223 -1.81 5.93 0.36
CA LEU A 223 -1.45 5.00 -0.70
C LEU A 223 -1.31 3.61 -0.11
N SER A 224 -2.23 2.72 -0.52
CA SER A 224 -2.28 1.36 0.03
C SER A 224 -1.09 0.52 -0.43
N GLY A 225 -0.62 -0.40 0.41
CA GLY A 225 0.48 -1.31 0.06
C GLY A 225 0.17 -2.18 -1.16
N GLU A 226 -1.10 -2.52 -1.39
CA GLU A 226 -1.56 -3.20 -2.61
C GLU A 226 -1.34 -2.30 -3.84
N SER A 227 -1.77 -1.04 -3.78
CA SER A 227 -1.59 -0.08 -4.89
C SER A 227 -0.12 0.24 -5.16
N ARG A 228 0.74 0.22 -4.14
CA ARG A 228 2.18 0.48 -4.30
C ARG A 228 2.89 -0.54 -5.17
N GLN A 229 2.35 -1.76 -5.30
CA GLN A 229 2.92 -2.80 -6.15
C GLN A 229 2.77 -2.49 -7.64
N LEU A 230 1.85 -1.60 -8.02
CA LEU A 230 1.62 -1.17 -9.39
C LEU A 230 2.62 -0.11 -9.87
N GLY A 231 3.50 0.37 -8.99
CA GLY A 231 4.35 1.53 -9.23
C GLY A 231 3.63 2.85 -8.95
N THR A 232 4.39 3.94 -8.79
CA THR A 232 3.83 5.27 -8.51
C THR A 232 4.64 6.33 -9.24
N GLY A 233 3.99 7.10 -10.10
CA GLY A 233 4.58 8.26 -10.78
C GLY A 233 4.31 9.55 -10.00
N LEU A 234 5.36 10.30 -9.69
CA LEU A 234 5.26 11.62 -9.06
C LEU A 234 5.78 12.69 -10.01
N ILE A 235 4.88 13.51 -10.54
CA ILE A 235 5.18 14.52 -11.57
C ILE A 235 5.04 15.92 -10.99
N GLY A 236 5.97 16.81 -11.33
CA GLY A 236 5.90 18.23 -10.97
C GLY A 236 7.19 18.98 -11.30
N PRO A 237 7.15 20.32 -11.39
CA PRO A 237 8.32 21.13 -11.74
C PRO A 237 9.40 21.08 -10.64
N PRO A 238 10.66 21.46 -10.95
CA PRO A 238 11.68 21.72 -9.93
C PRO A 238 11.14 22.71 -8.87
N GLY A 239 11.51 22.49 -7.60
CA GLY A 239 11.04 23.35 -6.49
C GLY A 239 9.64 23.04 -5.96
N SER A 240 8.84 22.17 -6.58
CA SER A 240 7.48 21.85 -6.11
C SER A 240 7.41 20.97 -4.84
N GLY A 241 8.56 20.67 -4.23
CA GLY A 241 8.64 19.89 -2.99
C GLY A 241 8.48 18.37 -3.15
N LYS A 242 8.61 17.81 -4.36
CA LYS A 242 8.51 16.34 -4.60
C LYS A 242 9.37 15.52 -3.63
N THR A 243 10.65 15.86 -3.54
CA THR A 243 11.62 15.16 -2.69
C THR A 243 11.30 15.36 -1.21
N ALA A 244 11.23 16.61 -0.76
CA ALA A 244 11.09 16.97 0.64
C ALA A 244 9.72 16.59 1.25
N LEU A 245 8.63 16.82 0.53
CA LEU A 245 7.27 16.66 1.06
C LEU A 245 6.66 15.28 0.80
N LYS A 246 7.11 14.56 -0.24
CA LYS A 246 6.52 13.27 -0.64
C LYS A 246 7.48 12.11 -0.48
N ILE A 247 8.64 12.15 -1.13
CA ILE A 247 9.56 11.02 -1.15
C ILE A 247 10.12 10.76 0.25
N ILE A 248 10.71 11.77 0.91
CA ILE A 248 11.32 11.58 2.24
C ILE A 248 10.27 11.24 3.30
N VAL A 249 9.10 11.90 3.27
CA VAL A 249 7.99 11.62 4.21
C VAL A 249 7.44 10.20 4.02
N GLY A 250 7.38 9.72 2.77
CA GLY A 250 7.04 8.34 2.45
C GLY A 250 8.12 7.36 2.93
N PHE A 251 9.38 7.66 2.64
CA PHE A 251 10.53 6.84 3.03
C PHE A 251 10.64 6.68 4.56
N LYS A 252 10.39 7.73 5.34
CA LYS A 252 10.32 7.66 6.81
C LYS A 252 9.21 6.73 7.31
N GLN A 253 8.10 6.64 6.59
CA GLN A 253 7.04 5.65 6.88
C GLN A 253 7.49 4.24 6.51
N ASP A 254 8.20 4.10 5.40
CA ASP A 254 8.78 2.83 4.96
C ASP A 254 9.80 2.28 5.94
N MET A 255 10.66 3.12 6.52
CA MET A 255 11.60 2.68 7.57
C MET A 255 10.86 2.04 8.75
N ARG A 256 9.73 2.61 9.17
CA ARG A 256 8.88 2.02 10.22
C ARG A 256 8.30 0.67 9.82
N HIS A 257 7.92 0.49 8.55
CA HIS A 257 7.46 -0.79 8.02
C HIS A 257 8.59 -1.82 7.94
N MET A 258 9.81 -1.43 7.59
CA MET A 258 10.97 -2.31 7.57
C MET A 258 11.36 -2.77 8.99
N ILE A 259 11.33 -1.87 9.99
CA ILE A 259 11.55 -2.24 11.40
C ILE A 259 10.52 -3.29 11.86
N LYS A 260 9.26 -3.10 11.47
CA LYS A 260 8.19 -4.08 11.74
C LYS A 260 8.50 -5.43 11.08
N ALA A 261 9.06 -5.43 9.87
CA ALA A 261 9.49 -6.64 9.17
C ALA A 261 10.65 -7.34 9.90
N ILE A 262 11.70 -6.61 10.24
CA ILE A 262 12.87 -7.10 10.98
C ILE A 262 12.43 -7.76 12.29
N ASN A 263 11.59 -7.08 13.06
CA ASN A 263 11.09 -7.59 14.34
C ASN A 263 10.15 -8.79 14.21
N ALA A 264 9.39 -8.88 13.12
CA ALA A 264 8.48 -10.00 12.87
C ALA A 264 9.20 -11.27 12.37
N PHE A 265 10.35 -11.10 11.69
CA PHE A 265 11.04 -12.16 10.97
C PHE A 265 11.39 -13.39 11.83
N PRO A 266 12.00 -13.28 13.04
CA PRO A 266 12.32 -14.44 13.86
C PRO A 266 11.07 -15.25 14.26
N GLY A 267 9.98 -14.56 14.57
CA GLY A 267 8.71 -15.19 14.94
C GLY A 267 8.05 -15.91 13.77
N LEU A 268 8.18 -15.38 12.56
CA LEU A 268 7.67 -16.01 11.33
C LEU A 268 8.42 -17.29 11.00
N ILE A 269 9.76 -17.28 11.09
CA ILE A 269 10.58 -18.48 10.88
C ILE A 269 10.22 -19.55 11.90
N LYS A 270 10.15 -19.21 13.19
CA LYS A 270 9.81 -20.16 14.25
C LYS A 270 8.44 -20.82 14.03
N LYS A 271 7.48 -20.07 13.47
CA LYS A 271 6.11 -20.54 13.27
C LYS A 271 5.90 -21.36 12.00
N HIS A 272 6.53 -20.95 10.90
CA HIS A 272 6.24 -21.50 9.57
C HIS A 272 7.41 -22.29 8.97
N GLY A 273 8.61 -22.20 9.53
CA GLY A 273 9.84 -22.69 8.91
C GLY A 273 10.32 -21.74 7.81
N LEU A 274 11.64 -21.56 7.70
CA LEU A 274 12.24 -20.76 6.63
C LEU A 274 11.89 -21.36 5.26
N ASN A 275 11.56 -20.53 4.28
CA ASN A 275 11.26 -20.91 2.89
C ASN A 275 10.06 -21.86 2.69
N SER A 276 9.16 -21.99 3.68
CA SER A 276 7.89 -22.67 3.45
C SER A 276 6.92 -21.77 2.68
N GLU A 277 5.96 -22.36 1.97
CA GLU A 277 4.91 -21.61 1.28
C GLU A 277 4.14 -20.68 2.24
N ASN A 278 3.88 -21.16 3.45
CA ASN A 278 3.21 -20.38 4.49
C ASN A 278 4.07 -19.21 5.00
N PHE A 279 5.39 -19.39 5.07
CA PHE A 279 6.31 -18.30 5.36
C PHE A 279 6.25 -17.23 4.27
N HIS A 280 6.33 -17.59 2.98
CA HIS A 280 6.24 -16.64 1.88
C HIS A 280 4.92 -15.86 1.88
N LYS A 281 3.78 -16.53 2.11
CA LYS A 281 2.47 -15.87 2.22
C LYS A 281 2.40 -14.87 3.39
N ALA A 282 3.02 -15.21 4.53
CA ALA A 282 3.08 -14.32 5.67
C ALA A 282 4.06 -13.16 5.46
N TRP A 283 5.19 -13.43 4.82
CA TRP A 283 6.27 -12.48 4.57
C TRP A 283 5.91 -11.45 3.50
N ALA A 284 5.11 -11.82 2.49
CA ALA A 284 4.65 -10.94 1.41
C ALA A 284 3.87 -9.69 1.89
N LYS A 285 3.44 -9.65 3.15
CA LYS A 285 2.74 -8.50 3.75
C LYS A 285 3.67 -7.42 4.30
N TYR A 286 4.97 -7.68 4.31
CA TYR A 286 5.98 -6.80 4.88
C TYR A 286 6.78 -6.08 3.80
N LEU A 287 7.26 -4.88 4.11
CA LEU A 287 8.26 -4.20 3.33
C LEU A 287 9.64 -4.72 3.75
N ILE A 288 10.38 -5.30 2.81
CA ILE A 288 11.61 -6.05 3.11
C ILE A 288 12.89 -5.30 2.75
N GLY A 289 12.77 -4.19 2.03
CA GLY A 289 13.91 -3.38 1.58
C GLY A 289 13.45 -2.17 0.77
N SER A 290 14.37 -1.25 0.55
CA SER A 290 14.18 -0.08 -0.30
C SER A 290 15.51 0.24 -0.99
N ILE A 291 15.44 0.68 -2.25
CA ILE A 291 16.59 1.13 -3.03
C ILE A 291 16.30 2.56 -3.44
N VAL A 292 17.24 3.46 -3.16
CA VAL A 292 17.16 4.88 -3.50
C VAL A 292 18.30 5.18 -4.47
N ILE A 293 17.95 5.73 -5.64
CA ILE A 293 18.90 6.10 -6.68
C ILE A 293 18.62 7.55 -7.06
N GLU A 294 19.59 8.44 -6.89
CA GLU A 294 19.49 9.84 -7.27
C GLU A 294 20.85 10.34 -7.79
N PRO A 295 20.90 11.15 -8.87
CA PRO A 295 22.14 11.74 -9.36
C PRO A 295 22.73 12.85 -8.47
N ALA A 296 21.93 13.55 -7.66
CA ALA A 296 22.32 14.79 -6.97
C ALA A 296 22.84 14.59 -5.53
N LYS A 297 23.02 13.34 -5.09
CA LYS A 297 23.46 12.91 -3.73
C LYS A 297 22.53 13.29 -2.56
N ASP A 298 21.89 14.46 -2.58
CA ASP A 298 21.10 15.03 -1.48
C ASP A 298 19.98 14.11 -0.95
N LEU A 299 19.23 13.44 -1.83
CA LEU A 299 18.20 12.49 -1.43
C LEU A 299 18.81 11.23 -0.82
N CYS A 300 19.93 10.74 -1.38
CA CYS A 300 20.63 9.57 -0.87
C CYS A 300 21.16 9.84 0.55
N ASP A 301 21.75 11.01 0.80
CA ASP A 301 22.23 11.42 2.13
C ASP A 301 21.07 11.50 3.14
N LYS A 302 19.96 12.12 2.75
CA LYS A 302 18.76 12.22 3.58
C LYS A 302 18.15 10.86 3.88
N ALA A 303 18.06 9.98 2.88
CA ALA A 303 17.57 8.62 3.05
C ALA A 303 18.49 7.80 3.97
N TYR A 304 19.81 7.89 3.79
CA TYR A 304 20.79 7.24 4.65
C TYR A 304 20.65 7.69 6.11
N LYS A 305 20.59 9.00 6.34
CA LYS A 305 20.38 9.59 7.67
C LYS A 305 19.05 9.13 8.29
N GLU A 306 17.96 9.17 7.54
CA GLU A 306 16.65 8.74 8.04
C GLU A 306 16.58 7.24 8.36
N ALA A 307 17.29 6.39 7.61
CA ALA A 307 17.41 4.97 7.91
C ALA A 307 18.13 4.74 9.25
N LEU A 308 19.25 5.44 9.49
CA LEU A 308 19.97 5.40 10.76
C LEU A 308 19.13 5.94 11.92
N GLU A 309 18.50 7.11 11.76
CA GLU A 309 17.63 7.73 12.78
C GLU A 309 16.41 6.87 13.13
N SER A 310 15.92 6.09 12.16
CA SER A 310 14.82 5.14 12.38
C SER A 310 15.27 3.90 13.18
N GLY A 311 16.57 3.67 13.35
CA GLY A 311 17.13 2.53 14.07
C GLY A 311 17.34 1.29 13.21
N ILE A 312 17.46 1.44 11.89
CA ILE A 312 17.93 0.34 11.03
C ILE A 312 19.43 0.12 11.32
N PRO A 313 19.87 -1.11 11.64
CA PRO A 313 21.28 -1.41 11.86
C PRO A 313 22.15 -1.03 10.66
N LYS A 314 23.30 -0.41 10.92
CA LYS A 314 24.23 0.04 9.85
C LYS A 314 24.68 -1.11 8.96
N GLU A 315 24.85 -2.33 9.51
CA GLU A 315 25.20 -3.52 8.71
C GLU A 315 24.13 -3.94 7.68
N LEU A 316 22.90 -3.43 7.79
CA LEU A 316 21.81 -3.69 6.83
C LEU A 316 21.65 -2.58 5.80
N ILE A 317 22.49 -1.54 5.84
CA ILE A 317 22.42 -0.38 4.95
C ILE A 317 23.67 -0.35 4.07
N THR A 318 23.48 -0.47 2.77
CA THR A 318 24.52 -0.20 1.78
C THR A 318 24.33 1.21 1.24
N TYR A 319 25.36 2.05 1.40
CA TYR A 319 25.41 3.40 0.84
C TYR A 319 26.59 3.45 -0.12
N LEU A 320 26.32 3.76 -1.38
CA LEU A 320 27.32 3.82 -2.46
C LEU A 320 27.49 5.28 -2.87
N ASP A 321 28.69 5.82 -2.64
CA ASP A 321 29.08 7.17 -3.06
C ASP A 321 30.41 7.09 -3.79
N PRO A 322 30.42 7.15 -5.14
CA PRO A 322 31.66 7.09 -5.92
C PRO A 322 32.67 8.22 -5.61
N SER A 323 32.25 9.29 -4.94
CA SER A 323 33.16 10.35 -4.50
C SER A 323 33.85 10.06 -3.16
N ASP A 324 33.38 9.06 -2.42
CA ASP A 324 33.95 8.61 -1.15
C ASP A 324 34.92 7.45 -1.40
N PRO A 325 36.22 7.59 -1.11
CA PRO A 325 37.19 6.51 -1.28
C PRO A 325 36.95 5.31 -0.36
N ASP A 326 36.23 5.48 0.74
CA ASP A 326 35.88 4.41 1.67
C ASP A 326 34.52 3.75 1.33
N THR A 327 33.89 4.15 0.21
CA THR A 327 32.62 3.54 -0.24
C THR A 327 32.79 2.04 -0.44
N PRO A 328 31.84 1.20 -0.02
CA PRO A 328 31.89 -0.22 -0.33
C PRO A 328 31.84 -0.43 -1.84
N GLY A 329 32.75 -1.25 -2.36
CA GLY A 329 32.71 -1.72 -3.75
C GLY A 329 31.69 -2.83 -3.96
N PHE A 330 31.25 -3.02 -5.20
CA PHE A 330 30.50 -4.21 -5.60
C PHE A 330 30.96 -4.69 -6.97
N ASN A 331 30.92 -6.00 -7.17
CA ASN A 331 31.24 -6.60 -8.47
C ASN A 331 29.96 -6.77 -9.29
N SER A 332 29.80 -5.96 -10.33
CA SER A 332 28.68 -6.01 -11.28
C SER A 332 28.65 -7.31 -12.11
N MET A 333 29.75 -8.06 -12.16
CA MET A 333 29.83 -9.33 -12.89
C MET A 333 29.28 -10.51 -12.09
N VAL A 334 28.87 -10.32 -10.83
CA VAL A 334 28.26 -11.38 -10.00
C VAL A 334 26.80 -11.58 -10.39
N GLY A 335 26.44 -12.82 -10.75
CA GLY A 335 25.06 -13.16 -11.10
C GLY A 335 24.94 -14.20 -12.23
N PRO A 336 23.71 -14.51 -12.66
CA PRO A 336 23.45 -15.41 -13.77
C PRO A 336 24.07 -14.88 -15.08
N VAL A 337 24.69 -15.78 -15.85
CA VAL A 337 25.47 -15.46 -17.06
C VAL A 337 24.71 -14.54 -18.03
N GLU A 338 23.48 -14.91 -18.40
CA GLU A 338 22.64 -14.15 -19.33
C GLU A 338 22.24 -12.78 -18.78
N GLN A 339 21.91 -12.69 -17.49
CA GLN A 339 21.50 -11.42 -16.87
C GLN A 339 22.66 -10.43 -16.78
N VAL A 340 23.86 -10.92 -16.44
CA VAL A 340 25.07 -10.10 -16.41
C VAL A 340 25.44 -9.63 -17.81
N ALA A 341 25.46 -10.54 -18.79
CA ALA A 341 25.78 -10.18 -20.18
C ALA A 341 24.80 -9.16 -20.77
N GLU A 342 23.50 -9.31 -20.49
CA GLU A 342 22.49 -8.34 -20.92
C GLU A 342 22.64 -7.00 -20.20
N MET A 343 22.86 -7.01 -18.89
CA MET A 343 23.03 -5.79 -18.10
C MET A 343 24.24 -4.96 -18.54
N ILE A 344 25.41 -5.60 -18.71
CA ILE A 344 26.62 -4.90 -19.19
C ILE A 344 26.40 -4.35 -20.61
N ALA A 345 25.77 -5.12 -21.50
CA ALA A 345 25.45 -4.66 -22.84
C ALA A 345 24.49 -3.45 -22.85
N GLN A 346 23.48 -3.43 -21.97
CA GLN A 346 22.55 -2.31 -21.82
C GLN A 346 23.23 -1.05 -21.27
N VAL A 347 24.11 -1.21 -20.27
CA VAL A 347 24.89 -0.08 -19.72
C VAL A 347 25.74 0.54 -20.83
N LEU A 348 26.49 -0.27 -21.59
CA LEU A 348 27.32 0.23 -22.69
C LEU A 348 26.49 0.87 -23.82
N ASP A 349 25.33 0.31 -24.16
CA ASP A 349 24.40 0.87 -25.14
C ASP A 349 23.87 2.25 -24.69
N SER A 350 23.58 2.42 -23.39
CA SER A 350 23.09 3.69 -22.82
C SER A 350 24.13 4.81 -22.82
N ILE A 351 25.43 4.46 -22.80
CA ILE A 351 26.55 5.42 -22.83
C ILE A 351 27.00 5.68 -24.28
N SER A 352 26.63 4.81 -25.23
CA SER A 352 27.02 4.96 -26.64
C SER A 352 26.32 6.15 -27.30
N GLU A 353 27.12 7.12 -27.74
CA GLU A 353 26.67 8.30 -28.50
C GLU A 353 26.33 7.99 -29.97
N THR A 354 26.63 6.78 -30.45
CA THR A 354 26.41 6.39 -31.84
C THR A 354 24.91 6.31 -32.16
N THR A 355 24.46 6.98 -33.23
CA THR A 355 23.07 6.91 -33.71
C THR A 355 22.78 5.70 -34.61
N ASP A 356 23.82 5.02 -35.08
CA ASP A 356 23.71 3.82 -35.92
C ASP A 356 23.25 2.60 -35.11
N GLU A 357 22.03 2.14 -35.40
CA GLU A 357 21.41 1.00 -34.75
C GLU A 357 22.10 -0.33 -35.09
N PHE A 358 22.57 -0.51 -36.33
CA PHE A 358 23.30 -1.72 -36.72
C PHE A 358 24.61 -1.82 -35.92
N PHE A 359 25.32 -0.70 -35.81
CA PHE A 359 26.56 -0.63 -35.04
C PHE A 359 26.33 -0.93 -33.54
N LYS A 360 25.25 -0.41 -32.96
CA LYS A 360 24.84 -0.70 -31.57
C LYS A 360 24.54 -2.18 -31.35
N GLN A 361 23.79 -2.81 -32.26
CA GLN A 361 23.51 -4.23 -32.15
C GLN A 361 24.78 -5.08 -32.24
N SER A 362 25.71 -4.74 -33.14
CA SER A 362 26.99 -5.43 -33.26
C SER A 362 27.84 -5.30 -31.99
N CYS A 363 27.94 -4.09 -31.40
CA CYS A 363 28.63 -3.90 -30.12
C CYS A 363 28.01 -4.74 -28.99
N ARG A 364 26.68 -4.80 -28.90
CA ARG A 364 25.98 -5.63 -27.91
C ARG A 364 26.28 -7.11 -28.08
N VAL A 365 26.35 -7.62 -29.31
CA VAL A 365 26.70 -9.03 -29.57
C VAL A 365 28.13 -9.30 -29.12
N VAL A 366 29.09 -8.46 -29.51
CA VAL A 366 30.50 -8.60 -29.14
C VAL A 366 30.67 -8.59 -27.62
N VAL A 367 30.10 -7.61 -26.91
CA VAL A 367 30.15 -7.52 -25.44
C VAL A 367 29.61 -8.78 -24.78
N LYS A 368 28.45 -9.27 -25.24
CA LYS A 368 27.85 -10.48 -24.66
C LYS A 368 28.76 -11.69 -24.82
N MET A 369 29.44 -11.84 -25.96
CA MET A 369 30.34 -12.98 -26.19
C MET A 369 31.56 -12.94 -25.28
N TYR A 370 32.15 -11.76 -25.09
CA TYR A 370 33.26 -11.57 -24.16
C TYR A 370 32.84 -11.84 -22.70
N VAL A 371 31.68 -11.32 -22.28
CA VAL A 371 31.13 -11.61 -20.94
C VAL A 371 30.84 -13.10 -20.78
N TYR A 372 30.27 -13.76 -21.79
CA TYR A 372 30.01 -15.20 -21.74
C TYR A 372 31.28 -16.01 -21.54
N LEU A 373 32.35 -15.70 -22.28
CA LEU A 373 33.63 -16.37 -22.14
C LEU A 373 34.15 -16.29 -20.69
N LEU A 374 34.20 -15.09 -20.12
CA LEU A 374 34.61 -14.90 -18.71
C LEU A 374 33.70 -15.63 -17.73
N LYS A 375 32.38 -15.52 -17.92
CA LYS A 375 31.41 -16.12 -17.01
C LYS A 375 31.44 -17.64 -17.04
N PHE A 376 31.76 -18.26 -18.18
CA PHE A 376 31.89 -19.71 -18.27
C PHE A 376 33.16 -20.25 -17.61
N LEU A 377 34.26 -19.48 -17.66
CA LEU A 377 35.53 -19.84 -17.02
C LEU A 377 35.56 -19.53 -15.53
N HIS A 378 35.29 -18.27 -15.18
CA HIS A 378 35.53 -17.71 -13.85
C HIS A 378 34.25 -17.53 -13.02
N LYS A 379 33.07 -17.80 -13.58
CA LYS A 379 31.78 -17.73 -12.88
C LYS A 379 31.53 -16.37 -12.23
N ASN A 380 31.58 -16.28 -10.90
CA ASN A 380 31.35 -15.03 -10.16
C ASN A 380 32.66 -14.36 -9.71
N GLU A 381 33.80 -14.92 -10.09
CA GLU A 381 35.13 -14.37 -9.77
C GLU A 381 35.63 -13.41 -10.84
N CYS A 382 35.04 -13.42 -12.05
CA CYS A 382 35.36 -12.41 -13.07
C CYS A 382 34.91 -11.00 -12.63
N THR A 383 35.60 -10.00 -13.16
CA THR A 383 35.44 -8.57 -12.86
C THR A 383 35.44 -7.74 -14.15
N LEU A 384 35.10 -6.45 -14.07
CA LEU A 384 35.20 -5.54 -15.21
C LEU A 384 36.65 -5.35 -15.71
N PRO A 385 37.68 -5.29 -14.84
CA PRO A 385 39.07 -5.34 -15.27
C PRO A 385 39.43 -6.56 -16.12
N ASP A 386 38.93 -7.76 -15.81
CA ASP A 386 39.18 -8.95 -16.64
C ASP A 386 38.59 -8.77 -18.06
N LEU A 387 37.40 -8.15 -18.13
CA LEU A 387 36.76 -7.83 -19.41
C LEU A 387 37.56 -6.77 -20.19
N ASP A 388 38.09 -5.76 -19.52
CA ASP A 388 38.96 -4.76 -20.13
C ASP A 388 40.26 -5.38 -20.64
N GLU A 389 40.91 -6.28 -19.87
CA GLU A 389 42.13 -7.00 -20.29
C GLU A 389 41.88 -7.78 -21.60
N MET A 390 40.74 -8.45 -21.72
CA MET A 390 40.37 -9.16 -22.95
C MET A 390 40.27 -8.25 -24.17
N TYR A 391 39.75 -7.04 -24.01
CA TYR A 391 39.67 -6.05 -25.10
C TYR A 391 41.03 -5.43 -25.44
N GLN A 392 41.96 -5.41 -24.49
CA GLN A 392 43.30 -4.90 -24.71
C GLN A 392 44.23 -5.93 -25.35
N ASP A 393 44.00 -7.23 -25.09
CA ASP A 393 44.90 -8.31 -25.47
C ASP A 393 44.17 -9.47 -26.17
N PRO A 394 44.05 -9.44 -27.52
CA PRO A 394 43.44 -10.51 -28.29
C PRO A 394 44.14 -11.87 -28.13
N THR A 395 45.44 -11.88 -27.82
CA THR A 395 46.20 -13.13 -27.63
C THR A 395 45.85 -13.77 -26.28
N HIS A 396 45.63 -12.95 -25.24
CA HIS A 396 45.08 -13.42 -23.97
C HIS A 396 43.66 -13.96 -24.13
N THR A 397 42.78 -13.22 -24.81
CA THR A 397 41.41 -13.66 -25.09
C THR A 397 41.38 -14.99 -25.84
N PHE A 398 42.27 -15.18 -26.82
CA PHE A 398 42.38 -16.46 -27.54
C PHE A 398 42.73 -17.62 -26.61
N SER A 399 43.66 -17.44 -25.66
CA SER A 399 43.97 -18.49 -24.68
C SER A 399 42.77 -18.83 -23.78
N LEU A 400 41.93 -17.85 -23.43
CA LEU A 400 40.70 -18.12 -22.68
C LEU A 400 39.70 -18.93 -23.52
N VAL A 401 39.64 -18.69 -24.84
CA VAL A 401 38.81 -19.49 -25.75
C VAL A 401 39.26 -20.95 -25.75
N GLU A 402 40.57 -21.19 -25.84
CA GLU A 402 41.17 -22.53 -25.76
C GLU A 402 40.87 -23.19 -24.40
N ASP A 403 41.06 -22.46 -23.30
CA ASP A 403 40.75 -22.94 -21.94
C ASP A 403 39.27 -23.33 -21.79
N LEU A 404 38.36 -22.56 -22.40
CA LEU A 404 36.93 -22.88 -22.37
C LEU A 404 36.62 -24.11 -23.22
N GLU A 405 37.24 -24.24 -24.40
CA GLU A 405 37.08 -25.39 -25.28
C GLU A 405 37.48 -26.69 -24.59
N ASP A 406 38.61 -26.70 -23.88
CA ASP A 406 39.10 -27.84 -23.12
C ASP A 406 38.15 -28.26 -21.98
N LEU A 407 37.37 -27.32 -21.44
CA LEU A 407 36.39 -27.61 -20.39
C LEU A 407 35.06 -28.14 -20.92
N ILE A 408 34.76 -27.98 -22.22
CA ILE A 408 33.49 -28.41 -22.80
C ILE A 408 33.44 -29.95 -22.84
N PRO A 409 32.45 -30.60 -22.18
CA PRO A 409 32.32 -32.05 -22.23
C PRO A 409 31.94 -32.54 -23.63
N THR A 410 32.22 -33.81 -23.91
CA THR A 410 31.81 -34.44 -25.18
C THR A 410 30.28 -34.44 -25.36
N ASP A 411 29.83 -34.49 -26.62
CA ASP A 411 28.42 -34.43 -26.99
C ASP A 411 27.56 -35.51 -26.31
N GLU A 412 28.12 -36.71 -26.13
CA GLU A 412 27.46 -37.82 -25.46
C GLU A 412 27.15 -37.48 -24.00
N VAL A 413 28.13 -36.89 -23.30
CA VAL A 413 27.99 -36.46 -21.90
C VAL A 413 26.95 -35.34 -21.80
N ILE A 414 26.98 -34.35 -22.71
CA ILE A 414 26.02 -33.24 -22.74
C ILE A 414 24.57 -33.74 -22.93
N ARG A 415 24.35 -34.73 -23.82
CA ARG A 415 23.00 -35.30 -24.08
C ARG A 415 22.38 -36.00 -22.88
N LEU A 416 23.21 -36.55 -21.98
CA LEU A 416 22.76 -37.22 -20.77
C LEU A 416 22.48 -36.23 -19.61
N MET A 417 22.85 -34.95 -19.75
CA MET A 417 22.64 -33.95 -18.71
C MET A 417 21.17 -33.48 -18.63
N PRO A 418 20.74 -33.00 -17.43
CA PRO A 418 19.51 -32.24 -17.27
C PRO A 418 19.44 -31.04 -18.21
N LYS A 419 18.22 -30.62 -18.57
CA LYS A 419 17.96 -29.56 -19.56
C LYS A 419 18.80 -28.30 -19.32
N ASP A 420 18.85 -27.80 -18.09
CA ASP A 420 19.53 -26.54 -17.77
C ASP A 420 21.06 -26.62 -17.96
N LYS A 421 21.67 -27.75 -17.56
CA LYS A 421 23.11 -27.99 -17.78
C LYS A 421 23.43 -28.19 -19.26
N ARG A 422 22.51 -28.77 -20.03
CA ARG A 422 22.65 -28.91 -21.48
C ARG A 422 22.64 -27.56 -22.17
N ILE A 423 21.71 -26.68 -21.81
CA ILE A 423 21.64 -25.31 -22.34
C ILE A 423 22.94 -24.55 -22.02
N TYR A 424 23.44 -24.65 -20.79
CA TYR A 424 24.71 -24.04 -20.39
C TYR A 424 25.87 -24.42 -21.31
N TRP A 425 26.11 -25.72 -21.53
CA TRP A 425 27.22 -26.18 -22.37
C TRP A 425 26.99 -25.91 -23.86
N MET A 426 25.74 -25.90 -24.32
CA MET A 426 25.42 -25.47 -25.68
C MET A 426 25.76 -24.00 -25.91
N LEU A 427 25.51 -23.13 -24.93
CA LEU A 427 25.89 -21.72 -24.98
C LEU A 427 27.41 -21.57 -24.94
N ALA A 428 28.12 -22.28 -24.06
CA ALA A 428 29.58 -22.27 -24.01
C ALA A 428 30.21 -22.65 -25.36
N ARG A 429 29.72 -23.73 -25.98
CA ARG A 429 30.18 -24.14 -27.32
C ARG A 429 29.88 -23.10 -28.38
N ARG A 430 28.70 -22.47 -28.34
CA ARG A 430 28.35 -21.39 -29.27
C ARG A 430 29.27 -20.18 -29.10
N THR A 431 29.66 -19.87 -27.87
CA THR A 431 30.63 -18.80 -27.57
C THR A 431 32.00 -19.12 -28.19
N VAL A 432 32.53 -20.33 -27.97
CA VAL A 432 33.79 -20.77 -28.59
C VAL A 432 33.74 -20.69 -30.12
N GLN A 433 32.67 -21.23 -30.73
CA GLN A 433 32.48 -21.18 -32.19
C GLN A 433 32.42 -19.75 -32.73
N TRP A 434 31.74 -18.84 -32.03
CA TRP A 434 31.68 -17.44 -32.43
C TRP A 434 33.07 -16.79 -32.40
N PHE A 435 33.89 -17.06 -31.39
CA PHE A 435 35.25 -16.52 -31.33
C PHE A 435 36.13 -17.03 -32.48
N TYR A 436 36.06 -18.31 -32.85
CA TYR A 436 36.82 -18.82 -34.00
C TYR A 436 36.34 -18.29 -35.36
N ASN A 437 35.02 -18.16 -35.52
CA ASN A 437 34.44 -17.77 -36.81
C ASN A 437 34.48 -16.25 -37.02
N ASP A 438 34.00 -15.52 -36.03
CA ASP A 438 33.64 -14.11 -36.16
C ASP A 438 34.48 -13.19 -35.26
N GLY A 439 35.01 -13.69 -34.13
CA GLY A 439 35.70 -12.87 -33.13
C GLY A 439 37.18 -12.63 -33.40
N LEU A 440 37.97 -13.70 -33.55
CA LEU A 440 39.43 -13.68 -33.57
C LEU A 440 39.99 -14.40 -34.80
N GLU A 441 41.19 -14.01 -35.23
CA GLU A 441 41.91 -14.61 -36.35
C GLU A 441 43.40 -14.80 -36.02
N VAL A 442 43.95 -15.97 -36.35
CA VAL A 442 45.40 -16.20 -36.29
C VAL A 442 46.06 -15.51 -37.48
N ALA A 443 47.00 -14.59 -37.22
CA ALA A 443 47.70 -13.88 -38.28
C ALA A 443 48.65 -14.81 -39.05
N THR A 444 48.51 -14.81 -40.38
CA THR A 444 49.37 -15.54 -41.30
C THR A 444 50.17 -14.57 -42.18
N ASP A 445 51.36 -15.00 -42.58
CA ASP A 445 52.18 -14.28 -43.56
C ASP A 445 51.66 -14.51 -45.00
N ARG A 446 52.30 -13.86 -45.98
CA ARG A 446 51.94 -14.00 -47.42
C ARG A 446 52.15 -15.42 -47.96
N SER A 447 52.86 -16.27 -47.23
CA SER A 447 53.14 -17.66 -47.55
C SER A 447 52.25 -18.64 -46.77
N GLY A 448 51.31 -18.13 -45.96
CA GLY A 448 50.38 -18.91 -45.16
C GLY A 448 50.97 -19.44 -43.84
N GLN A 449 52.19 -19.07 -43.46
CA GLN A 449 52.76 -19.46 -42.17
C GLN A 449 52.29 -18.55 -41.04
N THR A 450 52.06 -19.14 -39.87
CA THR A 450 51.61 -18.43 -38.68
C THR A 450 52.68 -17.47 -38.18
N ILE A 451 52.33 -16.19 -38.07
CA ILE A 451 53.19 -15.16 -37.50
C ILE A 451 53.20 -15.34 -35.98
N LYS A 452 54.38 -15.45 -35.39
CA LYS A 452 54.56 -15.57 -33.94
C LYS A 452 55.13 -14.29 -33.35
N HIS A 453 54.75 -13.97 -32.11
CA HIS A 453 55.31 -12.83 -31.39
C HIS A 453 56.82 -13.00 -31.18
N ALA A 454 57.62 -12.05 -31.65
CA ALA A 454 59.08 -12.08 -31.56
C ALA A 454 59.61 -11.77 -30.14
N SER A 455 58.87 -10.98 -29.36
CA SER A 455 59.22 -10.54 -28.00
C SER A 455 57.97 -10.15 -27.19
N GLY A 456 58.11 -9.91 -25.87
CA GLY A 456 57.00 -9.53 -24.98
C GLY A 456 56.32 -10.70 -24.24
N ARG A 457 55.18 -10.42 -23.59
CA ARG A 457 54.39 -11.36 -22.75
C ARG A 457 53.99 -12.64 -23.50
N HIS A 458 53.82 -12.55 -24.82
CA HIS A 458 53.34 -13.65 -25.68
C HIS A 458 54.42 -14.27 -26.58
N LYS A 459 55.71 -14.07 -26.28
CA LYS A 459 56.81 -14.55 -27.13
C LYS A 459 56.63 -16.02 -27.52
N GLY A 460 56.66 -16.30 -28.83
CA GLY A 460 56.50 -17.65 -29.38
C GLY A 460 55.06 -18.12 -29.60
N ARG A 461 54.05 -17.39 -29.09
CA ARG A 461 52.63 -17.62 -29.40
C ARG A 461 52.24 -16.99 -30.74
N PRO A 462 51.20 -17.51 -31.42
CA PRO A 462 50.66 -16.88 -32.62
C PRO A 462 50.19 -15.45 -32.34
N VAL A 463 50.38 -14.57 -33.31
CA VAL A 463 49.79 -13.23 -33.28
C VAL A 463 48.30 -13.36 -33.62
N ILE A 464 47.44 -12.90 -32.72
CA ILE A 464 45.99 -12.93 -32.91
C ILE A 464 45.50 -11.53 -33.31
N LYS A 465 44.68 -11.47 -34.36
CA LYS A 465 43.95 -10.29 -34.80
C LYS A 465 42.51 -10.35 -34.31
N ASP A 466 42.00 -9.23 -33.85
CA ASP A 466 40.58 -9.07 -33.52
C ASP A 466 39.81 -8.70 -34.79
N LYS A 467 38.90 -9.58 -35.24
CA LYS A 467 38.04 -9.33 -36.42
C LYS A 467 36.98 -8.28 -36.13
N GLN A 468 36.66 -8.07 -34.85
CA GLN A 468 35.63 -7.14 -34.38
C GLN A 468 36.25 -5.82 -33.88
N PHE A 469 37.48 -5.52 -34.30
CA PHE A 469 38.29 -4.40 -33.78
C PHE A 469 37.55 -3.05 -33.73
N GLU A 470 36.72 -2.75 -34.73
CA GLU A 470 35.97 -1.49 -34.77
C GLU A 470 34.97 -1.38 -33.61
N PHE A 471 34.30 -2.48 -33.26
CA PHE A 471 33.32 -2.55 -32.17
C PHE A 471 33.99 -2.68 -30.80
N THR A 472 35.09 -3.45 -30.71
CA THR A 472 35.86 -3.61 -29.47
C THR A 472 36.59 -2.33 -29.08
N ARG A 473 37.11 -1.56 -30.05
CA ARG A 473 37.79 -0.28 -29.78
C ARG A 473 36.86 0.75 -29.13
N GLN A 474 35.63 0.90 -29.62
CA GLN A 474 34.68 1.84 -29.01
C GLN A 474 34.28 1.36 -27.61
N THR A 475 34.01 0.07 -27.46
CA THR A 475 33.72 -0.55 -26.16
C THR A 475 34.87 -0.33 -25.16
N ARG A 476 36.11 -0.48 -25.62
CA ARG A 476 37.33 -0.21 -24.84
C ARG A 476 37.44 1.24 -24.42
N ASN A 477 37.13 2.20 -25.30
CA ASN A 477 37.13 3.62 -24.92
C ASN A 477 36.09 3.90 -23.81
N LEU A 478 34.93 3.24 -23.89
CA LEU A 478 33.88 3.33 -22.88
C LEU A 478 34.29 2.65 -21.56
N LEU A 479 34.94 1.49 -21.62
CA LEU A 479 35.40 0.76 -20.43
C LEU A 479 36.59 1.47 -19.76
N SER A 480 37.60 1.89 -20.51
CA SER A 480 38.79 2.57 -19.94
C SER A 480 38.47 3.94 -19.33
N GLY A 481 37.51 4.68 -19.88
CA GLY A 481 37.02 5.93 -19.28
C GLY A 481 36.32 5.71 -17.93
N ASN A 482 35.70 4.54 -17.72
CA ASN A 482 34.93 4.20 -16.51
C ASN A 482 35.73 3.35 -15.51
N CYS A 483 36.68 2.52 -15.97
CA CYS A 483 37.57 1.74 -15.10
C CYS A 483 38.56 2.65 -14.35
N ALA A 484 38.91 3.81 -14.90
CA ALA A 484 39.69 4.83 -14.21
C ALA A 484 38.96 5.41 -12.98
N SER A 485 37.62 5.42 -12.97
CA SER A 485 36.80 5.71 -11.79
C SER A 485 36.55 4.50 -10.88
N ASP A 486 36.61 3.28 -11.40
CA ASP A 486 36.44 2.03 -10.61
C ASP A 486 37.70 1.62 -9.82
N CYS A 487 38.88 2.17 -10.14
CA CYS A 487 40.13 1.93 -9.39
C CYS A 487 40.11 2.41 -7.93
N VAL A 488 39.03 3.04 -7.47
CA VAL A 488 38.82 3.38 -6.06
C VAL A 488 38.19 2.21 -5.27
N ALA A 489 37.63 1.18 -5.94
CA ALA A 489 36.76 0.20 -5.30
C ALA A 489 37.30 -1.25 -5.24
N THR A 490 38.62 -1.47 -5.26
CA THR A 490 39.23 -2.81 -5.18
C THR A 490 40.14 -3.03 -3.96
N ASN A 491 39.84 -2.38 -2.83
CA ASN A 491 40.39 -2.78 -1.53
C ASN A 491 39.25 -2.94 -0.53
N VAL A 492 38.63 -4.13 -0.49
CA VAL A 492 38.27 -4.87 0.74
C VAL A 492 37.68 -6.22 0.28
N ALA A 493 38.38 -7.28 0.66
CA ALA A 493 37.90 -8.65 0.53
C ALA A 493 36.64 -8.88 1.40
N ASN A 494 35.72 -9.70 0.87
CA ASN A 494 34.61 -10.37 1.56
C ASN A 494 33.39 -9.52 1.97
N LEU A 495 32.45 -9.35 1.03
CA LEU A 495 31.02 -9.30 1.35
C LEU A 495 30.30 -10.39 0.55
N TYR A 496 30.43 -11.64 1.02
CA TYR A 496 29.63 -12.76 0.52
C TYR A 496 28.19 -12.64 1.05
N PHE A 497 27.22 -12.48 0.15
CA PHE A 497 25.86 -12.96 0.39
C PHE A 497 25.89 -14.49 0.46
N ARG A 498 26.10 -15.07 1.65
CA ARG A 498 25.84 -16.49 1.90
C ARG A 498 24.35 -16.70 2.16
N PRO A 499 23.66 -17.59 1.42
CA PRO A 499 22.40 -18.14 1.86
C PRO A 499 22.61 -18.87 3.19
N SER A 500 21.78 -18.57 4.19
CA SER A 500 21.87 -19.09 5.55
C SER A 500 21.41 -20.57 5.65
N ALA A 501 22.17 -21.50 5.07
CA ALA A 501 21.90 -22.94 5.19
C ALA A 501 23.04 -23.76 5.82
N GLU A 502 24.25 -23.20 6.01
CA GLU A 502 25.42 -23.97 6.47
C GLU A 502 26.02 -23.55 7.82
N ARG A 503 25.33 -22.76 8.64
CA ARG A 503 25.82 -22.35 9.98
C ARG A 503 25.27 -23.17 11.16
N SER A 504 24.69 -24.35 10.94
CA SER A 504 24.24 -25.24 12.04
C SER A 504 25.08 -26.53 12.17
N LYS A 505 26.39 -26.44 11.98
CA LYS A 505 27.33 -27.45 12.49
C LYS A 505 28.58 -26.70 12.95
N ASN A 506 28.77 -26.66 14.27
CA ASN A 506 29.90 -26.08 15.03
C ASN A 506 29.57 -24.71 15.67
N GLY A 507 29.27 -24.76 16.97
CA GLY A 507 29.10 -23.57 17.81
C GLY A 507 28.18 -23.74 19.00
N LEU A 508 28.17 -24.91 19.65
CA LEU A 508 27.89 -24.97 21.08
C LEU A 508 29.08 -24.28 21.77
N VAL A 509 28.86 -23.16 22.47
CA VAL A 509 29.39 -22.83 23.80
C VAL A 509 28.96 -21.39 24.14
N LYS A 510 28.11 -21.31 25.18
CA LYS A 510 27.70 -20.17 26.03
C LYS A 510 26.88 -19.03 25.42
#